data_AF-A0A8I6S1P1-F1
#
_entry.id   AF-A0A8I6S1P1-F1
#
_cell.length_a   1.000
_cell.length_b   1.000
_cell.length_c   1.000
_cell.angle_alpha   90.00
_cell.angle_beta   90.00
_cell.angle_gamma   90.00
#
_symmetry.space_group_name_H-M   'P 1'
#
loop_
_entity.id
_entity.type
_entity.pdbx_description
1 polymer ?
#
loop_
_entity_poly.entity_id
_entity_poly.type
_entity_poly.pdbx_seq_one_letter_code
_entity_poly.pdbx_strand_id
1 'polypeptide(L)'
;MLVFLLSLVILSLVIFYILYCYFVEVKVGPPPIKELVLAYKIIKLCYCGPEQSSKLEFAQGLILDENWKKDQVLLGNLINSDLSFFKTPEISNALYSEYFIIPWLPITIWIAVALAYRKHYKFCENYNLCGYPILEIYADCKLLIFIPLLQQDDFVVLEAERIVYGRNTSAMLMPLTRAPLAVNDSINKVKTIKRKSAKIPKSPRDNKG
;
A
#
# COMPACT_ATOMS: atom_id res chain seq x y z
N MET A 1 -11.04 -18.38 42.00
CA MET A 1 -12.17 -18.87 41.18
C MET A 1 -12.44 -17.96 39.97
N LEU A 2 -12.67 -16.66 40.16
CA LEU A 2 -12.97 -15.72 39.05
C LEU A 2 -11.87 -15.66 37.97
N VAL A 3 -10.60 -15.53 38.37
CA VAL A 3 -9.45 -15.48 37.45
C VAL A 3 -9.35 -16.74 36.58
N PHE A 4 -9.61 -17.90 37.18
CA PHE A 4 -9.58 -19.20 36.49
C PHE A 4 -10.76 -19.35 35.52
N LEU A 5 -11.96 -18.88 35.88
CA LEU A 5 -13.09 -18.85 34.96
C LEU A 5 -12.83 -17.91 33.77
N LEU A 6 -12.25 -16.73 34.04
CA LEU A 6 -11.90 -15.77 32.99
C LEU A 6 -10.85 -16.34 32.03
N SER A 7 -9.83 -17.05 32.53
CA SER A 7 -8.81 -17.65 31.67
C SER A 7 -9.38 -18.74 30.77
N LEU A 8 -10.31 -19.57 31.26
CA LEU A 8 -10.99 -20.59 30.45
C LEU A 8 -11.84 -19.97 29.33
N VAL A 9 -12.54 -18.86 29.62
CA VAL A 9 -13.32 -18.14 28.61
C VAL A 9 -12.41 -17.56 27.52
N ILE A 10 -11.31 -16.92 27.91
CA ILE A 10 -10.33 -16.38 26.95
C ILE A 10 -9.74 -17.50 26.09
N LEU A 11 -9.37 -18.63 26.70
CA LEU A 11 -8.83 -19.78 25.98
C LEU A 11 -9.85 -20.34 24.96
N SER A 12 -11.11 -20.47 25.37
CA SER A 12 -12.20 -20.91 24.47
C SER A 12 -12.38 -19.97 23.29
N LEU A 13 -12.36 -18.65 23.51
CA LEU A 13 -12.45 -17.65 22.45
C LEU A 13 -11.26 -17.71 21.47
N VAL A 14 -10.04 -17.91 21.99
CA VAL A 14 -8.84 -18.07 21.15
C VAL A 14 -8.93 -19.34 20.31
N ILE A 15 -9.36 -20.47 20.89
CA ILE A 15 -9.56 -21.73 20.15
C ILE A 15 -10.61 -21.57 19.06
N PHE A 16 -11.75 -20.95 19.40
CA PHE A 16 -12.81 -20.66 18.42
C PHE A 16 -12.30 -19.80 17.27
N TYR A 17 -11.49 -18.77 17.58
CA TYR A 17 -10.89 -17.90 16.57
C TYR A 17 -9.87 -18.63 15.68
N ILE A 18 -9.03 -19.51 16.25
CA ILE A 18 -8.12 -20.37 15.47
C ILE A 18 -8.92 -21.24 14.50
N LEU A 19 -10.01 -21.85 14.97
CA LEU A 19 -10.88 -22.68 14.15
C LEU A 19 -11.54 -21.85 13.04
N TYR A 20 -12.05 -20.66 13.35
CA TYR A 20 -12.56 -19.71 12.37
C TYR A 20 -11.52 -19.42 11.28
N CYS A 21 -10.30 -19.02 11.67
CA CYS A 21 -9.20 -18.76 10.73
C CYS A 21 -8.84 -20.00 9.90
N TYR A 22 -9.01 -21.21 10.45
CA TYR A 22 -8.81 -22.46 9.71
C TYR A 22 -9.85 -22.69 8.60
N PHE A 23 -11.07 -22.17 8.74
CA PHE A 23 -12.12 -22.27 7.70
C PHE A 23 -12.06 -21.15 6.65
N VAL A 24 -11.30 -20.08 6.85
CA VAL A 24 -11.14 -19.02 5.84
C VAL A 24 -10.53 -19.59 4.55
N GLU A 25 -11.27 -19.50 3.45
CA GLU A 25 -10.79 -19.97 2.15
C GLU A 25 -9.91 -18.94 1.46
N VAL A 26 -8.94 -19.45 0.70
CA VAL A 26 -8.13 -18.63 -0.19
C VAL A 26 -8.86 -18.50 -1.52
N LYS A 27 -9.06 -17.26 -1.98
CA LYS A 27 -9.79 -16.94 -3.21
C LYS A 27 -8.81 -16.50 -4.29
N VAL A 28 -9.12 -16.80 -5.54
CA VAL A 28 -8.39 -16.35 -6.73
C VAL A 28 -9.32 -15.46 -7.55
N GLY A 29 -8.83 -14.29 -7.97
CA GLY A 29 -9.59 -13.41 -8.85
C GLY A 29 -9.14 -11.96 -8.77
N PRO A 30 -9.92 -11.02 -9.32
CA PRO A 30 -9.69 -9.61 -9.08
C PRO A 30 -9.81 -9.36 -7.57
N PRO A 31 -8.85 -8.66 -6.95
CA PRO A 31 -8.93 -8.39 -5.53
C PRO A 31 -10.22 -7.62 -5.23
N PRO A 32 -10.80 -7.77 -4.03
CA PRO A 32 -12.00 -7.05 -3.60
C PRO A 32 -11.75 -5.53 -3.46
N ILE A 33 -10.57 -5.05 -3.86
CA ILE A 33 -10.13 -3.67 -3.89
C ILE A 33 -10.47 -3.08 -5.26
N LYS A 34 -11.76 -2.96 -5.60
CA LYS A 34 -12.20 -2.15 -6.76
C LYS A 34 -12.38 -0.68 -6.42
N GLU A 35 -12.47 -0.37 -5.13
CA GLU A 35 -12.67 0.98 -4.61
C GLU A 35 -11.88 1.08 -3.31
N LEU A 36 -10.64 1.60 -3.39
CA LEU A 36 -9.79 1.90 -2.24
C LEU A 36 -10.28 3.19 -1.56
N VAL A 37 -11.58 3.22 -1.21
CA VAL A 37 -12.21 4.34 -0.50
C VAL A 37 -11.73 4.30 0.95
N LEU A 38 -11.01 5.35 1.33
CA LEU A 38 -10.19 5.41 2.55
C LEU A 38 -10.97 5.32 3.86
N ALA A 39 -10.32 4.64 4.80
CA ALA A 39 -9.81 5.28 6.01
C ALA A 39 -8.49 4.56 6.38
N TYR A 40 -7.38 5.30 6.48
CA TYR A 40 -6.08 4.94 7.08
C TYR A 40 -5.71 3.44 7.13
N LYS A 41 -5.51 2.82 5.97
CA LYS A 41 -5.07 1.42 5.90
C LYS A 41 -3.56 1.34 5.93
N ILE A 42 -3.02 0.54 6.84
CA ILE A 42 -1.58 0.23 6.88
C ILE A 42 -1.34 -0.91 5.89
N ILE A 43 -0.34 -0.75 5.04
CA ILE A 43 0.10 -1.80 4.11
C ILE A 43 1.51 -2.25 4.48
N LYS A 44 1.74 -3.55 4.42
CA LYS A 44 3.05 -4.16 4.59
C LYS A 44 3.32 -5.10 3.41
N LEU A 45 4.43 -4.87 2.72
CA LEU A 45 4.87 -5.66 1.57
C LEU A 45 6.02 -6.55 2.05
N CYS A 46 5.77 -7.85 2.12
CA CYS A 46 6.73 -8.85 2.56
C CYS A 46 7.34 -9.54 1.33
N TYR A 47 8.66 -9.39 1.16
CA TYR A 47 9.36 -9.89 -0.02
C TYR A 47 9.97 -11.29 0.17
N CYS A 48 10.12 -11.74 1.42
CA CYS A 48 10.68 -13.07 1.72
C CYS A 48 9.58 -14.13 1.89
N GLY A 49 9.84 -15.32 1.34
CA GLY A 49 9.08 -16.53 1.66
C GLY A 49 9.43 -17.09 3.04
N PRO A 50 8.59 -17.99 3.60
CA PRO A 50 8.80 -18.57 4.92
C PRO A 50 10.10 -19.37 5.08
N GLU A 51 10.72 -19.79 3.97
CA GLU A 51 11.94 -20.62 3.96
C GLU A 51 13.24 -19.81 4.13
N GLN A 52 13.23 -18.49 3.90
CA GLN A 52 14.41 -17.61 4.05
C GLN A 52 14.46 -17.03 5.48
N SER A 53 14.76 -17.91 6.42
CA SER A 53 14.41 -17.82 7.85
C SER A 53 15.37 -17.07 8.78
N SER A 54 16.27 -16.21 8.28
CA SER A 54 17.13 -15.39 9.17
C SER A 54 16.80 -13.90 9.17
N LYS A 55 16.07 -13.38 8.17
CA LYS A 55 15.75 -11.96 8.07
C LYS A 55 14.45 -11.74 7.31
N LEU A 56 13.39 -11.33 8.01
CA LEU A 56 12.13 -10.94 7.38
C LEU A 56 12.29 -9.52 6.82
N GLU A 57 12.33 -9.40 5.50
CA GLU A 57 12.48 -8.10 4.84
C GLU A 57 11.14 -7.65 4.27
N PHE A 58 10.68 -6.50 4.77
CA PHE A 58 9.39 -5.94 4.42
C PHE A 58 9.48 -4.42 4.29
N ALA A 59 8.64 -3.86 3.42
CA ALA A 59 8.35 -2.44 3.39
C ALA A 59 7.00 -2.18 4.07
N GLN A 60 6.88 -1.07 4.79
CA GLN A 60 5.62 -0.67 5.41
C GLN A 60 5.24 0.72 4.93
N GLY A 61 3.96 0.92 4.65
CA GLY A 61 3.44 2.18 4.15
C GLY A 61 2.02 2.46 4.61
N LEU A 62 1.56 3.65 4.28
CA LEU A 62 0.18 4.08 4.47
C LEU A 62 -0.49 4.18 3.10
N ILE A 63 -1.68 3.59 2.96
CA ILE A 63 -2.42 3.71 1.72
C ILE A 63 -3.16 5.06 1.70
N LEU A 64 -2.86 5.87 0.69
CA LEU A 64 -3.50 7.16 0.43
C LEU A 64 -4.64 7.01 -0.60
N ASP A 65 -5.56 7.96 -0.62
CA ASP A 65 -6.67 8.02 -1.59
C ASP A 65 -6.15 7.95 -3.02
N GLU A 66 -6.80 7.17 -3.89
CA GLU A 66 -6.55 7.13 -5.32
C GLU A 66 -6.60 8.53 -5.96
N ASN A 67 -7.41 9.42 -5.38
CA ASN A 67 -7.59 10.76 -5.92
C ASN A 67 -6.55 11.79 -5.45
N TRP A 68 -5.66 11.50 -4.49
CA TRP A 68 -4.63 12.38 -3.89
C TRP A 68 -5.11 13.77 -3.40
N LYS A 69 -6.37 14.10 -3.65
CA LYS A 69 -6.94 15.46 -3.59
C LYS A 69 -7.44 15.80 -2.20
N LYS A 70 -7.79 14.79 -1.39
CA LYS A 70 -8.47 14.98 -0.11
C LYS A 70 -7.52 15.28 1.06
N ASP A 71 -6.25 14.89 0.93
CA ASP A 71 -5.31 14.80 2.06
C ASP A 71 -4.07 15.71 1.93
N GLN A 72 -4.16 16.84 1.22
CA GLN A 72 -3.02 17.77 1.05
C GLN A 72 -2.42 18.26 2.38
N VAL A 73 -3.23 18.35 3.45
CA VAL A 73 -2.78 18.75 4.79
C VAL A 73 -2.00 17.61 5.49
N LEU A 74 -2.42 16.36 5.33
CA LEU A 74 -1.73 15.19 5.88
C LEU A 74 -0.46 14.88 5.08
N LEU A 75 -0.53 15.00 3.75
CA LEU A 75 0.62 14.96 2.85
C LEU A 75 1.67 15.98 3.27
N GLY A 76 1.28 17.22 3.60
CA GLY A 76 2.21 18.24 4.08
C GLY A 76 2.96 17.83 5.35
N ASN A 77 2.29 17.15 6.28
CA ASN A 77 2.93 16.62 7.49
C ASN A 77 3.78 15.37 7.22
N LEU A 78 3.38 14.52 6.27
CA LEU A 78 4.09 13.29 5.88
C LEU A 78 5.32 13.57 4.99
N ILE A 79 5.30 14.63 4.18
CA ILE A 79 6.44 15.08 3.35
C ILE A 79 7.58 15.61 4.23
N ASN A 80 7.26 16.08 5.44
CA ASN A 80 8.27 16.49 6.41
C ASN A 80 8.96 15.30 7.11
N SER A 81 8.45 14.09 6.89
CA SER A 81 9.09 12.84 7.27
C SER A 81 9.70 12.19 6.02
N ASP A 82 10.78 11.44 6.17
CA ASP A 82 11.56 10.81 5.09
C ASP A 82 10.81 9.67 4.34
N LEU A 83 9.50 9.82 4.08
CA LEU A 83 8.66 8.84 3.40
C LEU A 83 8.79 8.97 1.88
N SER A 84 8.98 7.83 1.23
CA SER A 84 8.91 7.71 -0.22
C SER A 84 7.48 7.50 -0.70
N PHE A 85 7.18 8.03 -1.89
CA PHE A 85 5.92 7.79 -2.56
C PHE A 85 6.06 6.63 -3.53
N PHE A 86 5.16 5.67 -3.41
CA PHE A 86 5.10 4.51 -4.28
C PHE A 86 3.69 4.35 -4.84
N LYS A 87 3.60 4.15 -6.16
CA LYS A 87 2.34 3.87 -6.84
C LYS A 87 2.29 2.39 -7.16
N THR A 88 1.33 1.68 -6.59
CA THR A 88 1.08 0.27 -6.90
C THR A 88 0.56 0.10 -8.33
N PRO A 89 0.98 -0.94 -9.06
CA PRO A 89 0.46 -1.24 -10.39
C PRO A 89 -1.00 -1.72 -10.32
N GLU A 90 -1.66 -1.77 -11.48
CA GLU A 90 -3.06 -2.20 -11.57
C GLU A 90 -3.17 -3.72 -11.40
N ILE A 91 -3.97 -4.17 -10.43
CA ILE A 91 -4.08 -5.59 -10.09
C ILE A 91 -5.25 -6.21 -10.85
N SER A 92 -4.96 -7.04 -11.84
CA SER A 92 -5.97 -7.81 -12.57
C SER A 92 -6.30 -9.14 -11.89
N ASN A 93 -5.29 -9.88 -11.41
CA ASN A 93 -5.46 -11.18 -10.76
C ASN A 93 -4.58 -11.30 -9.51
N ALA A 94 -5.18 -11.68 -8.39
CA ALA A 94 -4.49 -11.92 -7.14
C ALA A 94 -5.07 -13.14 -6.40
N LEU A 95 -4.22 -13.74 -5.57
CA LEU A 95 -4.63 -14.65 -4.51
C LEU A 95 -4.95 -13.81 -3.28
N TYR A 96 -6.10 -13.98 -2.65
CA TYR A 96 -6.44 -13.19 -1.48
C TYR A 96 -7.28 -13.94 -0.45
N SER A 97 -7.20 -13.48 0.80
CA SER A 97 -8.00 -13.98 1.91
C SER A 97 -8.23 -12.88 2.93
N GLU A 98 -9.40 -12.86 3.52
CA GLU A 98 -9.80 -11.87 4.52
C GLU A 98 -9.96 -12.54 5.88
N TYR A 99 -9.35 -11.96 6.90
CA TYR A 99 -9.48 -12.37 8.29
C TYR A 99 -10.05 -11.21 9.10
N PHE A 100 -10.98 -11.49 10.00
CA PHE A 100 -11.37 -10.51 11.01
C PHE A 100 -10.31 -10.43 12.09
N ILE A 101 -9.91 -9.23 12.48
CA ILE A 101 -8.99 -8.99 13.59
C ILE A 101 -9.72 -8.26 14.71
N ILE A 102 -9.28 -8.50 15.94
CA ILE A 102 -9.82 -7.85 17.13
C ILE A 102 -8.75 -6.86 17.63
N PRO A 103 -8.93 -5.54 17.46
CA PRO A 103 -7.87 -4.55 17.73
C PRO A 103 -7.35 -4.56 19.17
N TRP A 104 -8.21 -4.82 20.15
CA TRP A 104 -7.81 -4.89 21.57
C TRP A 104 -7.15 -6.22 21.95
N LEU A 105 -7.08 -7.20 21.03
CA LEU A 105 -6.50 -8.51 21.30
C LEU A 105 -5.44 -8.87 20.23
N PRO A 106 -4.19 -8.38 20.40
CA PRO A 106 -3.13 -8.50 19.39
C PRO A 106 -2.84 -9.94 18.93
N ILE A 107 -3.08 -10.94 19.79
CA ILE A 107 -2.87 -12.35 19.44
C ILE A 107 -3.71 -12.79 18.23
N THR A 108 -4.85 -12.13 17.97
CA THR A 108 -5.68 -12.40 16.79
C THR A 108 -4.97 -12.06 15.49
N ILE A 109 -4.16 -11.00 15.48
CA ILE A 109 -3.34 -10.61 14.33
C ILE A 109 -2.26 -11.67 14.09
N TRP A 110 -1.52 -12.05 15.12
CA TRP A 110 -0.47 -13.07 15.01
C TRP A 110 -1.01 -14.41 14.48
N ILE A 111 -2.14 -14.87 15.03
CA ILE A 111 -2.81 -16.11 14.59
C ILE A 111 -3.26 -15.99 13.13
N ALA A 112 -3.91 -14.86 12.77
CA ALA A 112 -4.38 -14.65 11.41
C ALA A 112 -3.23 -14.63 10.40
N VAL A 113 -2.16 -13.86 10.67
CA VAL A 113 -0.96 -13.80 9.83
C VAL A 113 -0.33 -15.17 9.69
N ALA A 114 -0.08 -15.89 10.80
CA ALA A 114 0.56 -17.21 10.76
C ALA A 114 -0.24 -18.23 9.94
N LEU A 115 -1.56 -18.28 10.14
CA LEU A 115 -2.43 -19.20 9.42
C LEU A 115 -2.60 -18.81 7.95
N ALA A 116 -2.69 -17.52 7.66
CA ALA A 116 -2.78 -17.01 6.31
C ALA A 116 -1.53 -17.31 5.51
N TYR A 117 -0.34 -17.01 6.04
CA TYR A 117 0.93 -17.30 5.39
C TYR A 117 1.04 -18.78 5.05
N ARG A 118 0.73 -19.65 6.02
CA ARG A 118 0.74 -21.11 5.81
C ARG A 118 -0.21 -21.53 4.70
N LYS A 119 -1.43 -20.99 4.68
CA LYS A 119 -2.45 -21.34 3.68
C LYS A 119 -2.09 -20.85 2.30
N HIS A 120 -1.67 -19.60 2.17
CA HIS A 120 -1.27 -19.01 0.90
C HIS A 120 -0.05 -19.71 0.32
N TYR A 121 0.97 -19.98 1.14
CA TYR A 121 2.15 -20.71 0.68
C TYR A 121 1.80 -22.12 0.19
N LYS A 122 1.00 -22.87 0.98
CA LYS A 122 0.53 -24.19 0.57
C LYS A 122 -0.32 -24.15 -0.70
N PHE A 123 -1.13 -23.10 -0.87
CA PHE A 123 -1.89 -22.90 -2.10
C PHE A 123 -0.95 -22.64 -3.29
N CYS A 124 0.02 -21.74 -3.15
CA CYS A 124 1.01 -21.47 -4.17
C CYS A 124 1.80 -22.74 -4.55
N GLU A 125 2.21 -23.54 -3.57
CA GLU A 125 2.91 -24.81 -3.78
C GLU A 125 2.04 -25.82 -4.54
N ASN A 126 0.79 -26.03 -4.11
CA ASN A 126 -0.12 -26.99 -4.74
C ASN A 126 -0.42 -26.67 -6.22
N TYR A 127 -0.43 -25.39 -6.58
CA TYR A 127 -0.74 -24.91 -7.93
C TYR A 127 0.49 -24.44 -8.71
N ASN A 128 1.71 -24.65 -8.19
CA ASN A 128 2.97 -24.16 -8.76
C ASN A 128 2.94 -22.67 -9.15
N LEU A 129 2.35 -21.83 -8.29
CA LEU A 129 2.27 -20.39 -8.50
C LEU A 129 3.48 -19.69 -7.88
N CYS A 130 4.11 -18.81 -8.64
CA CYS A 130 5.24 -18.00 -8.18
C CYS A 130 4.77 -16.75 -7.41
N GLY A 131 3.94 -16.87 -6.39
CA GLY A 131 3.33 -15.72 -5.71
C GLY A 131 4.30 -14.90 -4.85
N TYR A 132 4.68 -13.69 -5.28
CA TYR A 132 5.37 -12.68 -4.47
C TYR A 132 5.01 -11.25 -4.95
N PRO A 133 5.23 -10.19 -4.14
CA PRO A 133 5.37 -10.20 -2.68
C PRO A 133 4.05 -10.54 -1.97
N ILE A 134 4.10 -10.83 -0.68
CA ILE A 134 2.88 -10.98 0.14
C ILE A 134 2.52 -9.61 0.71
N LEU A 135 1.31 -9.12 0.43
CA LEU A 135 0.84 -7.85 0.91
C LEU A 135 -0.17 -8.06 2.04
N GLU A 136 0.12 -7.46 3.19
CA GLU A 136 -0.75 -7.42 4.36
C GLU A 136 -1.37 -6.03 4.45
N ILE A 137 -2.69 -5.93 4.29
CA ILE A 137 -3.44 -4.70 4.48
C ILE A 137 -4.24 -4.80 5.77
N TYR A 138 -3.97 -3.89 6.69
CA TYR A 138 -4.66 -3.74 7.96
C TYR A 138 -5.70 -2.62 7.86
N ALA A 139 -6.96 -2.96 8.06
CA ALA A 139 -8.09 -2.03 8.00
C ALA A 139 -9.04 -2.26 9.19
N ASP A 140 -8.98 -1.40 10.21
CA ASP A 140 -9.78 -1.44 11.44
C ASP A 140 -9.85 -2.84 12.09
N CYS A 141 -10.86 -3.63 11.70
CA CYS A 141 -11.12 -4.98 12.20
C CYS A 141 -10.92 -6.08 11.13
N LYS A 142 -10.19 -5.78 10.06
CA LYS A 142 -9.90 -6.71 8.96
C LYS A 142 -8.43 -6.73 8.59
N LEU A 143 -7.91 -7.93 8.39
CA LEU A 143 -6.62 -8.21 7.78
C LEU A 143 -6.87 -8.84 6.41
N LEU A 144 -6.55 -8.10 5.35
CA LEU A 144 -6.55 -8.60 3.99
C LEU A 144 -5.13 -9.01 3.64
N ILE A 145 -4.93 -10.30 3.38
CA ILE A 145 -3.66 -10.80 2.84
C ILE A 145 -3.90 -11.08 1.37
N PHE A 146 -3.06 -10.51 0.52
CA PHE A 146 -3.12 -10.74 -0.92
C PHE A 146 -1.74 -10.89 -1.55
N ILE A 147 -1.69 -11.67 -2.61
CA ILE A 147 -0.48 -11.99 -3.37
C ILE A 147 -0.79 -11.72 -4.85
N PRO A 148 -0.10 -10.77 -5.50
CA PRO A 148 -0.30 -10.50 -6.90
C PRO A 148 0.26 -11.67 -7.71
N LEU A 149 -0.47 -12.07 -8.76
CA LEU A 149 -0.03 -13.15 -9.67
C LEU A 149 0.61 -12.62 -10.96
N LEU A 150 0.56 -11.30 -11.18
CA LEU A 150 1.09 -10.61 -12.35
C LEU A 150 1.87 -9.38 -11.90
N GLN A 151 2.86 -8.96 -12.70
CA GLN A 151 3.66 -7.74 -12.48
C GLN A 151 4.27 -7.66 -11.07
N GLN A 152 4.80 -8.77 -10.58
CA GLN A 152 5.26 -8.92 -9.20
C GLN A 152 6.48 -8.03 -8.88
N ASP A 153 7.38 -7.89 -9.85
CA ASP A 153 8.52 -6.98 -9.78
C ASP A 153 8.11 -5.52 -9.64
N ASP A 154 6.97 -5.14 -10.22
CA ASP A 154 6.46 -3.76 -10.15
C ASP A 154 5.93 -3.40 -8.75
N PHE A 155 5.81 -4.38 -7.83
CA PHE A 155 5.49 -4.14 -6.42
C PHE A 155 6.72 -3.90 -5.55
N VAL A 156 7.93 -4.02 -6.11
CA VAL A 156 9.18 -3.81 -5.36
C VAL A 156 9.42 -2.31 -5.20
N VAL A 157 9.42 -1.85 -3.96
CA VAL A 157 9.77 -0.46 -3.64
C VAL A 157 11.28 -0.26 -3.75
N LEU A 158 11.72 0.98 -4.05
CA LEU A 158 13.14 1.33 -4.21
C LEU A 158 13.99 0.94 -3.00
N GLU A 159 13.43 1.05 -1.79
CA GLU A 159 14.08 0.69 -0.53
C GLU A 159 14.33 -0.81 -0.41
N ALA A 160 13.52 -1.63 -1.09
CA ALA A 160 13.59 -3.08 -1.08
C ALA A 160 14.30 -3.67 -2.30
N GLU A 161 14.62 -2.89 -3.34
CA GLU A 161 15.29 -3.41 -4.54
C GLU A 161 16.61 -4.12 -4.23
N ARG A 162 17.43 -3.53 -3.35
CA ARG A 162 18.73 -4.11 -2.96
C ARG A 162 18.55 -5.48 -2.30
N ILE A 163 17.43 -5.67 -1.62
CA ILE A 163 17.06 -6.88 -0.91
C ILE A 163 16.57 -7.94 -1.90
N VAL A 164 15.62 -7.57 -2.75
CA VAL A 164 14.98 -8.50 -3.69
C VAL A 164 15.95 -8.94 -4.78
N TYR A 165 16.68 -7.99 -5.37
CA TYR A 165 17.51 -8.25 -6.54
C TYR A 165 19.00 -8.40 -6.20
N GLY A 166 19.42 -8.13 -4.96
CA GLY A 166 20.81 -8.15 -4.53
C GLY A 166 21.62 -6.91 -4.94
N ARG A 167 22.90 -6.84 -4.54
CA ARG A 167 23.75 -5.65 -4.75
C ARG A 167 24.09 -5.32 -6.22
N ASN A 168 24.03 -6.30 -7.11
CA ASN A 168 24.61 -6.17 -8.46
C ASN A 168 23.61 -5.64 -9.51
N THR A 169 22.32 -5.69 -9.21
CA THR A 169 21.20 -5.41 -10.13
C THR A 169 20.64 -4.00 -9.97
N SER A 170 20.62 -3.44 -8.75
CA SER A 170 20.19 -2.04 -8.52
C SER A 170 21.03 -1.03 -9.32
N ALA A 171 22.30 -1.34 -9.62
CA ALA A 171 23.16 -0.50 -10.45
C ALA A 171 22.77 -0.53 -11.95
N MET A 172 22.13 -1.61 -12.42
CA MET A 172 21.70 -1.77 -13.82
C MET A 172 20.34 -1.13 -14.12
N LEU A 173 19.46 -0.98 -13.13
CA LEU A 173 18.13 -0.37 -13.30
C LEU A 173 18.14 1.18 -13.18
N MET A 174 19.21 1.76 -12.60
CA MET A 174 19.39 3.20 -12.40
C MET A 174 19.34 4.10 -13.67
N PRO A 175 19.67 3.64 -14.90
CA PRO A 175 19.57 4.53 -16.07
C PRO A 175 18.14 4.88 -16.47
N LEU A 176 17.13 4.08 -16.09
CA LEU A 176 15.74 4.25 -16.56
C LEU A 176 14.87 5.06 -15.58
N THR A 177 15.16 5.03 -14.28
CA THR A 177 14.32 5.65 -13.24
C THR A 177 14.68 7.12 -12.93
N ARG A 178 15.76 7.64 -13.52
CA ARG A 178 16.15 9.07 -13.45
C ARG A 178 15.52 9.94 -14.53
N ALA A 179 14.44 9.52 -15.16
CA ALA A 179 13.53 10.50 -15.71
C ALA A 179 12.76 11.07 -14.50
N PRO A 180 13.06 12.29 -14.00
CA PRO A 180 12.15 12.93 -13.07
C PRO A 180 10.76 12.88 -13.73
N LEU A 181 9.75 12.41 -12.98
CA LEU A 181 8.37 12.68 -13.34
C LEU A 181 8.32 14.16 -13.66
N ALA A 182 8.19 14.49 -14.95
CA ALA A 182 8.11 15.85 -15.41
C ALA A 182 6.85 16.42 -14.78
N VAL A 183 7.02 17.09 -13.64
CA VAL A 183 5.99 17.91 -13.02
C VAL A 183 5.72 18.99 -14.04
N ASN A 184 4.66 18.76 -14.79
CA ASN A 184 4.28 19.47 -15.99
C ASN A 184 4.56 20.98 -15.90
N ASP A 185 5.29 21.47 -16.90
CA ASP A 185 5.47 22.87 -17.30
C ASP A 185 4.17 23.63 -17.61
N SER A 186 3.00 23.07 -17.29
CA SER A 186 1.68 23.69 -17.48
C SER A 186 1.37 24.77 -16.43
N ILE A 187 1.99 24.74 -15.24
CA ILE A 187 1.79 25.77 -14.21
C ILE A 187 2.55 27.07 -14.56
N ASN A 188 3.70 26.96 -15.21
CA ASN A 188 4.51 28.12 -15.59
C ASN A 188 4.00 28.83 -16.85
N LYS A 189 3.27 28.14 -17.73
CA LYS A 189 2.70 28.76 -18.93
C LYS A 189 1.55 29.73 -18.65
N VAL A 190 0.88 29.60 -17.49
CA VAL A 190 -0.19 30.52 -17.05
C VAL A 190 0.40 31.80 -16.45
N LYS A 191 1.60 31.77 -15.85
CA LYS A 191 2.24 32.96 -15.27
C LYS A 191 2.92 33.88 -16.30
N THR A 192 3.18 33.41 -17.51
CA THR A 192 3.88 34.19 -18.56
C THR A 192 2.96 34.79 -19.63
N ILE A 193 1.63 34.71 -19.47
CA ILE A 193 0.68 35.46 -20.31
C ILE A 193 0.56 36.87 -19.74
N LYS A 194 1.49 37.72 -20.16
CA LYS A 194 1.33 39.17 -20.40
C LYS A 194 0.62 39.98 -19.30
N ARG A 195 1.40 40.52 -18.35
CA ARG A 195 1.21 41.95 -17.99
C ARG A 195 1.62 42.80 -19.19
N LYS A 196 0.72 42.94 -20.18
CA LYS A 196 0.79 44.08 -21.10
C LYS A 196 0.37 45.30 -20.28
N SER A 197 1.33 46.15 -19.94
CA SER A 197 1.06 47.50 -19.44
C SER A 197 0.12 48.19 -20.44
N ALA A 198 -1.10 48.48 -20.00
CA ALA A 198 -2.08 49.23 -20.77
C ALA A 198 -1.60 50.68 -20.86
N LYS A 199 -1.24 51.11 -22.07
CA LYS A 199 -0.92 52.50 -22.38
C LYS A 199 -2.22 53.29 -22.29
N ILE A 200 -2.31 54.18 -21.30
CA ILE A 200 -3.46 55.08 -21.11
C ILE A 200 -3.59 55.97 -22.37
N PRO A 201 -4.74 56.00 -23.06
CA PRO A 201 -4.95 56.92 -24.16
C PRO A 201 -5.18 58.34 -23.62
N LYS A 202 -4.48 59.32 -24.20
CA LYS A 202 -4.70 60.76 -23.94
C LYS A 202 -6.06 61.17 -24.51
N SER A 203 -6.88 61.82 -23.69
CA SER A 203 -8.15 62.45 -24.09
C SER A 203 -7.93 63.59 -25.09
N PRO A 204 -8.70 63.66 -26.19
CA PRO A 204 -8.81 64.87 -27.00
C PRO A 204 -9.61 65.97 -26.29
N ARG A 205 -9.34 67.22 -26.68
CA ARG A 205 -9.85 68.48 -26.13
C ARG A 205 -11.34 68.68 -26.40
N ASP A 206 -12.04 69.28 -25.44
CA ASP A 206 -13.25 70.05 -25.69
C ASP A 206 -12.90 71.54 -25.85
N ASN A 207 -13.27 72.09 -27.01
CA ASN A 207 -13.32 73.53 -27.28
C ASN A 207 -14.56 74.13 -26.60
N LYS A 208 -14.40 75.16 -25.76
CA LYS A 208 -15.37 76.25 -25.59
C LYS A 208 -14.67 77.52 -25.09
N GLY A 209 -14.88 78.63 -25.80
CA GLY A 209 -14.69 80.01 -25.33
C GLY A 209 -13.34 80.63 -25.66
#